data_AF-A0A1I3XAD9-F1
#
_entry.id   AF-A0A1I3XAD9-F1
#
_cell.length_a   1.000
_cell.length_b   1.000
_cell.length_c   1.000
_cell.angle_alpha   90.00
_cell.angle_beta   90.00
_cell.angle_gamma   90.00
#
_symmetry.space_group_name_H-M   'P 1'
#
loop_
_entity.id
_entity.type
_entity.pdbx_description
1 polymer ?
#
loop_
_entity_poly.entity_id
_entity_poly.type
_entity_poly.pdbx_seq_one_letter_code
_entity_poly.pdbx_strand_id
1 'polypeptide(L)'
;MTNEFTLENARNLTDQQLVDALKEGLAMSEEGIRHAAISVAVLEERGRDMSMLPDTFRYAREIAEGQLSPHAAWLLARIPHAIRSILPLPLDMQDEIADGMKIKIAVRKDGRTMSDERTIYEMSQLQMRLAFSETGISPFDNQAKWLIQNEANGDKHRNTPKITATKSGEIIVGRTHLTVDDLIPALSALGYVVKPIYGRKKIKPAEVK
;
A
#
# COMPACT_ATOMS: atom_id res chain seq x y z
N MET A 1 4.43 -36.84 26.48
CA MET A 1 5.89 -36.85 26.34
C MET A 1 6.19 -36.28 24.96
N THR A 2 6.48 -34.99 24.88
CA THR A 2 6.93 -34.35 23.64
C THR A 2 8.41 -34.68 23.48
N ASN A 3 8.78 -35.41 22.44
CA ASN A 3 10.18 -35.55 22.06
C ASN A 3 10.68 -34.15 21.69
N GLU A 4 11.62 -33.64 22.47
CA GLU A 4 12.18 -32.30 22.25
C GLU A 4 13.08 -32.33 21.01
N PHE A 5 12.75 -31.52 20.01
CA PHE A 5 13.55 -31.37 18.80
C PHE A 5 14.76 -30.48 19.12
N THR A 6 15.90 -31.09 19.48
CA THR A 6 17.14 -30.40 19.82
C THR A 6 18.12 -30.38 18.65
N LEU A 7 19.08 -29.45 18.68
CA LEU A 7 20.14 -29.35 17.66
C LEU A 7 20.99 -30.63 17.57
N GLU A 8 21.22 -31.31 18.69
CA GLU A 8 21.97 -32.57 18.75
C GLU A 8 21.22 -33.71 18.09
N ASN A 9 19.90 -33.80 18.31
CA ASN A 9 19.04 -34.77 17.62
C ASN A 9 18.96 -34.48 16.11
N ALA A 10 18.87 -33.21 15.71
CA ALA A 10 18.81 -32.78 14.32
C ALA A 10 20.07 -33.17 13.51
N ARG A 11 21.27 -33.11 14.11
CA ARG A 11 22.53 -33.50 13.44
C ARG A 11 22.59 -34.97 13.02
N ASN A 12 21.78 -35.82 13.64
CA ASN A 12 21.72 -37.25 13.34
C ASN A 12 20.62 -37.61 12.34
N LEU A 13 19.85 -36.63 11.85
CA LEU A 13 18.82 -36.81 10.84
C LEU A 13 19.42 -36.72 9.43
N THR A 14 18.79 -37.41 8.48
CA THR A 14 19.08 -37.23 7.05
C THR A 14 18.54 -35.89 6.54
N ASP A 15 19.08 -35.39 5.43
CA ASP A 15 18.61 -34.15 4.80
C ASP A 15 17.10 -34.17 4.54
N GLN A 16 16.55 -35.29 4.07
CA GLN A 16 15.11 -35.44 3.84
C GLN A 16 14.31 -35.34 5.15
N GLN A 17 14.78 -35.98 6.23
CA GLN A 17 14.12 -35.89 7.54
C GLN A 17 14.19 -34.48 8.13
N LEU A 18 15.28 -33.74 7.89
CA LEU A 18 15.39 -32.34 8.28
C LEU A 18 14.41 -31.46 7.50
N VAL A 19 14.26 -31.70 6.20
CA VAL A 19 13.26 -31.01 5.36
C VAL A 19 11.84 -31.32 5.84
N ASP A 20 11.54 -32.58 6.16
CA ASP A 20 10.22 -32.99 6.62
C ASP A 20 9.91 -32.41 8.01
N ALA A 21 10.85 -32.45 8.95
CA ALA A 21 10.72 -31.84 10.26
C ALA A 21 10.57 -30.31 10.18
N LEU A 22 11.28 -29.67 9.24
CA LEU A 22 11.12 -28.25 8.96
C LEU A 22 9.71 -27.94 8.44
N LYS A 23 9.21 -28.72 7.48
CA LYS A 23 7.83 -28.57 6.97
C LYS A 23 6.78 -28.76 8.07
N GLU A 24 6.96 -29.75 8.94
CA GLU A 24 6.09 -29.97 10.10
C GLU A 24 6.12 -28.77 11.06
N GLY A 25 7.30 -28.25 11.39
CA GLY A 25 7.46 -27.07 12.23
C GLY A 25 6.86 -25.80 11.62
N LEU A 26 6.97 -25.63 10.30
CA LEU A 26 6.33 -24.53 9.56
C LEU A 26 4.81 -24.66 9.58
N ALA A 27 4.26 -25.85 9.31
CA ALA A 27 2.82 -26.10 9.37
C ALA A 27 2.24 -25.83 10.78
N MET A 28 2.95 -26.24 11.83
CA MET A 28 2.58 -25.91 13.22
C MET A 28 2.61 -24.39 13.46
N SER A 29 3.56 -23.69 12.84
CA SER A 29 3.67 -22.24 12.92
C SER A 29 2.53 -21.53 12.20
N GLU A 30 2.12 -22.00 11.01
CA GLU A 30 0.96 -21.48 10.28
C GLU A 30 -0.34 -21.63 11.07
N GLU A 31 -0.57 -22.80 11.66
CA GLU A 31 -1.74 -23.03 12.51
C GLU A 31 -1.69 -22.16 13.79
N GLY A 32 -0.50 -22.00 14.36
CA GLY A 32 -0.26 -21.08 15.46
C GLY A 32 -0.58 -19.62 15.09
N ILE A 33 -0.14 -19.17 13.92
CA ILE A 33 -0.43 -17.83 13.38
C ILE A 33 -1.93 -17.67 13.15
N ARG A 34 -2.60 -18.68 12.58
CA ARG A 34 -4.06 -18.67 12.37
C ARG A 34 -4.80 -18.53 13.69
N HIS A 35 -4.49 -19.35 14.69
CA HIS A 35 -5.11 -19.26 16.03
C HIS A 35 -4.86 -17.91 16.71
N ALA A 36 -3.63 -17.39 16.62
CA ALA A 36 -3.29 -16.08 17.14
C ALA A 36 -4.08 -14.98 16.41
N ALA A 37 -4.19 -15.04 15.08
CA ALA A 37 -4.96 -14.09 14.29
C ALA A 37 -6.45 -14.08 14.66
N ILE A 38 -7.06 -15.25 14.84
CA ILE A 38 -8.44 -15.38 15.36
C ILE A 38 -8.56 -14.71 16.73
N SER A 39 -7.61 -14.96 17.62
CA SER A 39 -7.61 -14.38 18.97
C SER A 39 -7.49 -12.86 18.93
N VAL A 40 -6.62 -12.34 18.06
CA VAL A 40 -6.43 -10.89 17.84
C VAL A 40 -7.71 -10.26 17.29
N ALA A 41 -8.32 -10.83 16.26
CA ALA A 41 -9.57 -10.32 15.69
C ALA A 41 -10.68 -10.19 16.74
N VAL A 42 -10.85 -11.20 17.59
CA VAL A 42 -11.82 -11.18 18.71
C VAL A 42 -11.45 -10.14 19.78
N LEU A 43 -10.16 -9.91 20.05
CA LEU A 43 -9.72 -8.90 21.00
C LEU A 43 -9.96 -7.47 20.47
N GLU A 44 -9.73 -7.22 19.19
CA GLU A 44 -10.03 -5.95 18.53
C GLU A 44 -11.53 -5.63 18.54
N GLU A 45 -12.39 -6.62 18.26
CA GLU A 45 -13.84 -6.49 18.36
C GLU A 45 -14.31 -6.08 19.77
N ARG A 46 -13.56 -6.50 20.80
CA ARG A 46 -13.79 -6.12 22.21
C ARG A 46 -13.18 -4.77 22.58
N GLY A 47 -12.63 -4.03 21.61
CA GLY A 47 -12.03 -2.71 21.81
C GLY A 47 -10.67 -2.76 22.52
N ARG A 48 -9.94 -3.89 22.45
CA ARG A 48 -8.56 -3.96 22.97
C ARG A 48 -7.59 -3.39 21.94
N ASP A 49 -6.58 -2.65 22.42
CA ASP A 49 -5.51 -2.12 21.58
C ASP A 49 -4.48 -3.21 21.26
N MET A 50 -4.28 -3.47 19.96
CA MET A 50 -3.36 -4.49 19.43
C MET A 50 -2.13 -3.88 18.76
N SER A 51 -1.89 -2.58 18.90
CA SER A 51 -0.78 -1.85 18.25
C SER A 51 0.62 -2.38 18.59
N MET A 52 0.76 -3.12 19.70
CA MET A 52 2.01 -3.71 20.17
C MET A 52 2.40 -5.02 19.47
N LEU A 53 1.51 -5.58 18.65
CA LEU A 53 1.74 -6.86 17.98
C LEU A 53 2.69 -6.74 16.78
N PRO A 54 3.39 -7.82 16.40
CA PRO A 54 4.17 -7.88 15.17
C PRO A 54 3.34 -7.53 13.92
N ASP A 55 4.01 -6.98 12.89
CA ASP A 55 3.38 -6.56 11.63
C ASP A 55 2.56 -7.66 10.93
N THR A 56 2.88 -8.94 11.15
CA THR A 56 2.11 -10.08 10.63
C THR A 56 0.64 -10.04 11.07
N PHE A 57 0.37 -9.54 12.29
CA PHE A 57 -1.00 -9.45 12.83
C PHE A 57 -1.72 -8.17 12.43
N ARG A 58 -1.11 -7.28 11.64
CA ARG A 58 -1.83 -6.17 11.00
C ARG A 58 -2.99 -6.66 10.13
N TYR A 59 -2.89 -7.88 9.61
CA TYR A 59 -3.89 -8.53 8.76
C TYR A 59 -4.58 -9.69 9.49
N ALA A 60 -4.67 -9.62 10.83
CA ALA A 60 -5.22 -10.71 11.63
C ALA A 60 -6.66 -11.06 11.24
N ARG A 61 -7.47 -10.06 10.85
CA ARG A 61 -8.85 -10.31 10.42
C ARG A 61 -8.90 -11.10 9.12
N GLU A 62 -8.12 -10.70 8.12
CA GLU A 62 -8.05 -11.39 6.83
C GLU A 62 -7.55 -12.83 6.97
N ILE A 63 -6.60 -13.07 7.87
CA ILE A 63 -6.14 -14.44 8.21
C ILE A 63 -7.26 -15.23 8.91
N ALA A 64 -7.94 -14.63 9.89
CA ALA A 64 -9.02 -15.27 10.65
C ALA A 64 -10.22 -15.63 9.77
N GLU A 65 -10.56 -14.78 8.80
CA GLU A 65 -11.63 -15.00 7.82
C GLU A 65 -11.24 -15.97 6.69
N GLY A 66 -9.97 -16.43 6.66
CA GLY A 66 -9.48 -17.34 5.62
C GLY A 66 -9.28 -16.68 4.26
N GLN A 67 -9.13 -15.36 4.21
CA GLN A 67 -8.87 -14.59 2.99
C GLN A 67 -7.37 -14.42 2.72
N LEU A 68 -6.54 -14.44 3.77
CA LEU A 68 -5.09 -14.34 3.68
C LEU A 68 -4.43 -15.61 4.24
N SER A 69 -3.50 -16.19 3.49
CA SER A 69 -2.73 -17.32 3.99
C SER A 69 -1.83 -16.90 5.18
N PRO A 70 -1.80 -17.67 6.28
CA PRO A 70 -0.85 -17.44 7.38
C PRO A 70 0.61 -17.41 6.93
N HIS A 71 0.97 -18.28 5.98
CA HIS A 71 2.32 -18.37 5.43
C HIS A 71 2.69 -17.12 4.63
N ALA A 72 1.84 -16.72 3.68
CA ALA A 72 2.02 -15.49 2.93
C ALA A 72 2.06 -14.25 3.84
N ALA A 73 1.20 -14.18 4.85
CA ALA A 73 1.21 -13.10 5.84
C ALA A 73 2.55 -13.03 6.60
N TRP A 74 3.10 -14.17 7.01
CA TRP A 74 4.37 -14.25 7.71
C TRP A 74 5.53 -13.71 6.86
N LEU A 75 5.67 -14.18 5.62
CA LEU A 75 6.77 -13.80 4.73
C LEU A 75 6.65 -12.37 4.21
N LEU A 76 5.44 -11.90 3.93
CA LEU A 76 5.19 -10.61 3.30
C LEU A 76 4.78 -9.49 4.26
N ALA A 77 4.72 -9.74 5.58
CA ALA A 77 4.30 -8.77 6.60
C ALA A 77 4.98 -7.39 6.47
N ARG A 78 6.28 -7.39 6.11
CA ARG A 78 7.10 -6.19 5.97
C ARG A 78 6.87 -5.41 4.68
N ILE A 79 6.09 -5.94 3.75
CA ILE A 79 5.78 -5.34 2.45
C ILE A 79 4.26 -5.18 2.33
N PRO A 80 3.65 -4.16 2.96
CA PRO A 80 2.19 -4.07 3.08
C PRO A 80 1.46 -4.00 1.74
N HIS A 81 2.13 -3.46 0.71
CA HIS A 81 1.59 -3.40 -0.65
C HIS A 81 1.56 -4.76 -1.34
N ALA A 82 2.47 -5.67 -0.99
CA ALA A 82 2.47 -7.03 -1.51
C ALA A 82 1.24 -7.80 -1.02
N ILE A 83 1.00 -7.80 0.30
CA ILE A 83 -0.18 -8.44 0.90
C ILE A 83 -1.48 -7.93 0.27
N ARG A 84 -1.65 -6.60 0.15
CA ARG A 84 -2.85 -6.03 -0.49
C ARG A 84 -3.02 -6.45 -1.95
N SER A 85 -1.93 -6.71 -2.66
CA SER A 85 -1.97 -7.09 -4.06
C SER A 85 -2.35 -8.56 -4.26
N ILE A 86 -1.97 -9.44 -3.32
CA ILE A 86 -2.27 -10.88 -3.39
C ILE A 86 -3.54 -11.28 -2.66
N LEU A 87 -4.06 -10.43 -1.76
CA LEU A 87 -5.24 -10.73 -0.95
C LEU A 87 -6.47 -11.22 -1.77
N PRO A 88 -6.75 -10.68 -2.99
CA PRO A 88 -7.87 -11.17 -3.79
C PRO A 88 -7.64 -12.56 -4.42
N LEU A 89 -6.42 -13.10 -4.37
CA LEU A 89 -6.05 -14.35 -5.03
C LEU A 89 -6.42 -15.57 -4.17
N PRO A 90 -6.58 -16.76 -4.79
CA PRO A 90 -6.65 -18.02 -4.06
C PRO A 90 -5.46 -18.24 -3.11
N LEU A 91 -5.69 -18.88 -1.96
CA LEU A 91 -4.68 -19.06 -0.90
C LEU A 91 -3.42 -19.80 -1.38
N ASP A 92 -3.59 -20.82 -2.23
CA ASP A 92 -2.49 -21.56 -2.86
C ASP A 92 -1.61 -20.64 -3.73
N MET A 93 -2.22 -19.76 -4.53
CA MET A 93 -1.46 -18.77 -5.30
C MET A 93 -0.77 -17.75 -4.38
N GLN A 94 -1.39 -17.34 -3.27
CA GLN A 94 -0.76 -16.43 -2.31
C GLN A 94 0.53 -17.03 -1.75
N ASP A 95 0.50 -18.33 -1.42
CA ASP A 95 1.66 -19.07 -0.90
C ASP A 95 2.75 -19.22 -1.95
N GLU A 96 2.41 -19.63 -3.19
CA GLU A 96 3.37 -19.71 -4.29
C GLU A 96 4.09 -18.37 -4.53
N ILE A 97 3.34 -17.26 -4.49
CA ILE A 97 3.90 -15.92 -4.65
C ILE A 97 4.81 -15.54 -3.49
N ALA A 98 4.42 -15.87 -2.25
CA ALA A 98 5.24 -15.63 -1.07
C ALA A 98 6.55 -16.44 -1.10
N ASP A 99 6.51 -17.67 -1.64
CA ASP A 99 7.67 -18.54 -1.84
C ASP A 99 8.58 -18.10 -2.99
N GLY A 100 8.21 -17.05 -3.72
CA GLY A 100 9.05 -16.46 -4.76
C GLY A 100 8.70 -16.91 -6.18
N MET A 101 7.44 -17.29 -6.43
CA MET A 101 6.92 -17.41 -7.79
C MET A 101 7.29 -16.17 -8.62
N LYS A 102 7.86 -16.40 -9.80
CA LYS A 102 8.17 -15.34 -10.75
C LYS A 102 6.92 -14.94 -11.51
N ILE A 103 6.67 -13.64 -11.54
CA ILE A 103 5.49 -13.05 -12.16
C ILE A 103 5.94 -12.27 -13.38
N LYS A 104 5.29 -12.56 -14.50
CA LYS A 104 5.52 -11.87 -15.76
C LYS A 104 4.95 -10.46 -15.69
N ILE A 105 5.81 -9.47 -15.88
CA ILE A 105 5.44 -8.06 -15.84
C ILE A 105 5.78 -7.35 -17.14
N ALA A 106 4.97 -6.35 -17.49
CA ALA A 106 5.32 -5.42 -18.56
C ALA A 106 6.21 -4.29 -18.01
N VAL A 107 7.33 -4.03 -18.68
CA VAL A 107 8.25 -2.94 -18.35
C VAL A 107 8.54 -2.09 -19.58
N ARG A 108 8.77 -0.79 -19.37
CA ARG A 108 9.21 0.11 -20.44
C ARG A 108 10.72 0.22 -20.42
N LYS A 109 11.36 -0.07 -21.55
CA LYS A 109 12.80 0.10 -21.74
C LYS A 109 13.06 0.63 -23.14
N ASP A 110 13.82 1.72 -23.24
CA ASP A 110 14.20 2.37 -24.51
C ASP A 110 13.00 2.66 -25.44
N GLY A 111 11.88 3.13 -24.86
CA GLY A 111 10.66 3.46 -25.60
C GLY A 111 9.89 2.25 -26.14
N ARG A 112 10.22 1.03 -25.70
CA ARG A 112 9.53 -0.22 -26.04
C ARG A 112 8.98 -0.89 -24.79
N THR A 113 7.85 -1.59 -24.94
CA THR A 113 7.28 -2.41 -23.87
C THR A 113 7.85 -3.81 -24.01
N MET A 114 8.52 -4.28 -22.97
CA MET A 114 9.15 -5.60 -22.91
C MET A 114 8.54 -6.41 -21.77
N SER A 115 8.64 -7.72 -21.89
CA SER A 115 8.34 -8.63 -20.79
C SER A 115 9.57 -8.78 -19.91
N ASP A 116 9.34 -8.78 -18.60
CA ASP A 116 10.30 -9.12 -17.56
C ASP A 116 9.64 -10.10 -16.59
N GLU A 117 10.43 -10.81 -15.79
CA GLU A 117 9.93 -11.75 -14.77
C GLU A 117 10.56 -11.41 -13.42
N ARG A 118 9.72 -11.14 -12.43
CA ARG A 118 10.17 -10.72 -11.09
C ARG A 118 9.43 -11.45 -10.00
N THR A 119 10.11 -11.67 -8.88
CA THR A 119 9.45 -12.06 -7.64
C THR A 119 8.73 -10.85 -7.05
N ILE A 120 7.74 -11.09 -6.18
CA ILE A 120 7.00 -10.00 -5.52
C ILE A 120 7.91 -9.06 -4.71
N TYR A 121 9.04 -9.58 -4.19
CA TYR A 121 10.05 -8.85 -3.44
C TYR A 121 10.83 -7.83 -4.29
N GLU A 122 10.92 -8.06 -5.60
CA GLU A 122 11.69 -7.23 -6.54
C GLU A 122 10.80 -6.21 -7.29
N MET A 123 9.49 -6.26 -7.04
CA MET A 123 8.50 -5.42 -7.71
C MET A 123 8.29 -4.11 -6.96
N SER A 124 8.26 -3.01 -7.70
CA SER A 124 7.74 -1.73 -7.20
C SER A 124 6.22 -1.79 -7.01
N GLN A 125 5.67 -0.89 -6.19
CA GLN A 125 4.22 -0.79 -5.97
C GLN A 125 3.43 -0.61 -7.28
N LEU A 126 3.97 0.15 -8.25
CA LEU A 126 3.35 0.32 -9.55
C LEU A 126 3.31 -0.99 -10.34
N GLN A 127 4.41 -1.75 -10.33
CA GLN A 127 4.47 -3.07 -10.98
C GLN A 127 3.52 -4.06 -10.33
N MET A 128 3.40 -4.07 -8.99
CA MET A 128 2.41 -4.91 -8.30
C MET A 128 0.98 -4.54 -8.74
N ARG A 129 0.62 -3.25 -8.73
CA ARG A 129 -0.70 -2.82 -9.17
C ARG A 129 -1.02 -3.17 -10.63
N LEU A 130 0.00 -3.28 -11.47
CA LEU A 130 -0.16 -3.72 -12.86
C LEU A 130 -0.32 -5.24 -12.96
N ALA A 131 0.53 -5.97 -12.27
CA ALA A 131 0.62 -7.41 -12.34
C ALA A 131 -0.53 -8.12 -11.63
N PHE A 132 -1.09 -7.53 -10.58
CA PHE A 132 -2.17 -8.11 -9.80
C PHE A 132 -3.48 -7.35 -10.01
N SER A 133 -4.56 -8.10 -10.22
CA SER A 133 -5.93 -7.61 -10.32
C SER A 133 -6.82 -8.35 -9.32
N GLU A 134 -8.03 -7.85 -9.10
CA GLU A 134 -9.03 -8.52 -8.26
C GLU A 134 -9.35 -9.95 -8.73
N THR A 135 -9.15 -10.23 -10.02
CA THR A 135 -9.47 -11.53 -10.64
C THR A 135 -8.28 -12.47 -10.78
N GLY A 136 -7.06 -12.05 -10.41
CA GLY A 136 -5.86 -12.84 -10.69
C GLY A 136 -4.65 -12.03 -11.12
N ILE A 137 -3.62 -12.74 -11.59
CA ILE A 137 -2.45 -12.14 -12.23
C ILE A 137 -2.86 -11.63 -13.63
N SER A 138 -2.71 -10.33 -13.84
CA SER A 138 -3.04 -9.65 -15.09
C SER A 138 -2.20 -10.19 -16.26
N PRO A 139 -2.82 -10.55 -17.40
CA PRO A 139 -2.08 -10.91 -18.60
C PRO A 139 -1.15 -9.80 -19.09
N PHE A 140 0.01 -10.16 -19.63
CA PHE A 140 1.02 -9.22 -20.14
C PHE A 140 0.45 -8.15 -21.08
N ASP A 141 -0.43 -8.54 -22.01
CA ASP A 141 -1.02 -7.61 -22.99
C ASP A 141 -1.86 -6.52 -22.32
N ASN A 142 -2.54 -6.85 -21.23
CA ASN A 142 -3.34 -5.88 -20.47
C ASN A 142 -2.43 -4.91 -19.71
N GLN A 143 -1.35 -5.42 -19.11
CA GLN A 143 -0.34 -4.58 -18.46
C GLN A 143 0.33 -3.63 -19.48
N ALA A 144 0.69 -4.15 -20.66
CA ALA A 144 1.32 -3.38 -21.74
C ALA A 144 0.41 -2.27 -22.27
N LYS A 145 -0.88 -2.58 -22.50
CA LYS A 145 -1.88 -1.57 -22.89
C LYS A 145 -2.01 -0.47 -21.85
N TRP A 146 -2.07 -0.83 -20.57
CA TRP A 146 -2.17 0.13 -19.47
C TRP A 146 -0.96 1.07 -19.44
N LEU A 147 0.26 0.54 -19.63
CA LEU A 147 1.48 1.35 -19.67
C LEU A 147 1.47 2.35 -20.83
N ILE A 148 1.10 1.91 -22.03
CA ILE A 148 1.03 2.78 -23.22
C ILE A 148 -0.01 3.90 -23.01
N GLN A 149 -1.18 3.56 -22.46
CA GLN A 149 -2.24 4.55 -22.20
C GLN A 149 -1.84 5.57 -21.13
N ASN A 150 -1.16 5.13 -20.07
CA ASN A 150 -0.72 6.05 -19.01
C ASN A 150 0.47 6.91 -19.42
N GLU A 151 1.38 6.46 -20.29
CA GLU A 151 2.39 7.34 -20.88
C GLU A 151 1.73 8.43 -21.73
N ALA A 152 0.78 8.06 -22.60
CA ALA A 152 0.07 9.02 -23.45
C ALA A 152 -0.73 10.07 -22.64
N ASN A 153 -1.15 9.73 -21.42
CA ASN A 153 -1.88 10.61 -20.52
C ASN A 153 -0.97 11.32 -19.49
N GLY A 154 0.23 10.80 -19.23
CA GLY A 154 1.20 11.34 -18.27
C GLY A 154 1.71 12.72 -18.64
N ASP A 155 1.77 13.04 -19.94
CA ASP A 155 2.07 14.40 -20.40
C ASP A 155 0.87 15.36 -20.30
N LYS A 156 -0.37 14.84 -20.29
CA LYS A 156 -1.59 15.67 -20.18
C LYS A 156 -1.92 16.08 -18.74
N HIS A 157 -1.37 15.38 -17.75
CA HIS A 157 -1.53 15.70 -16.32
C HIS A 157 -0.28 16.32 -15.69
N ARG A 158 0.58 17.00 -16.47
CA ARG A 158 1.60 17.88 -15.90
C ARG A 158 0.94 18.94 -15.02
N ASN A 159 0.94 18.68 -13.71
CA ASN A 159 0.80 19.62 -12.59
C ASN A 159 0.10 20.93 -12.97
N THR A 160 -1.21 20.91 -13.20
CA THR A 160 -1.96 22.15 -13.00
C THR A 160 -1.76 22.49 -11.52
N PRO A 161 -1.08 23.59 -11.17
CA PRO A 161 -0.78 23.89 -9.78
C PRO A 161 -2.11 23.97 -9.04
N LYS A 162 -2.30 23.12 -8.02
CA LYS A 162 -3.52 23.19 -7.22
C LYS A 162 -3.46 24.48 -6.43
N ILE A 163 -4.40 25.37 -6.70
CA ILE A 163 -4.58 26.62 -5.96
C ILE A 163 -5.53 26.32 -4.80
N THR A 164 -5.05 26.48 -3.57
CA THR A 164 -5.84 26.28 -2.36
C THR A 164 -5.83 27.56 -1.53
N ALA A 165 -7.00 28.08 -1.19
CA ALA A 165 -7.13 29.19 -0.25
C ALA A 165 -7.35 28.67 1.18
N THR A 166 -6.55 29.14 2.13
CA THR A 166 -6.71 28.79 3.54
C THR A 166 -7.75 29.69 4.21
N LYS A 167 -8.30 29.26 5.36
CA LYS A 167 -9.25 30.08 6.14
C LYS A 167 -8.61 31.36 6.70
N SER A 168 -7.29 31.41 6.82
CA SER A 168 -6.52 32.60 7.23
C SER A 168 -6.28 33.60 6.09
N GLY A 169 -6.67 33.28 4.86
CA GLY A 169 -6.54 34.18 3.70
C GLY A 169 -5.24 34.01 2.92
N GLU A 170 -4.45 32.97 3.19
CA GLU A 170 -3.27 32.63 2.39
C GLU A 170 -3.68 31.83 1.15
N ILE A 171 -2.98 32.03 0.04
CA ILE A 171 -3.21 31.32 -1.22
C ILE A 171 -1.99 30.44 -1.49
N ILE A 172 -2.19 29.13 -1.51
CA ILE A 172 -1.14 28.14 -1.76
C ILE A 172 -1.25 27.69 -3.21
N VAL A 173 -0.19 27.89 -3.99
CA VAL A 173 -0.08 27.43 -5.38
C VAL A 173 1.02 26.38 -5.45
N GLY A 174 0.62 25.10 -5.48
CA GLY A 174 1.58 23.98 -5.38
C GLY A 174 2.29 23.96 -4.02
N ARG A 175 3.57 24.33 -3.97
CA ARG A 175 4.39 24.45 -2.73
C ARG A 175 4.67 25.89 -2.33
N THR A 176 4.21 26.87 -3.10
CA THR A 176 4.46 28.28 -2.85
C THR A 176 3.31 28.88 -2.08
N HIS A 177 3.62 29.56 -0.98
CA HIS A 177 2.68 30.33 -0.19
C HIS A 177 2.68 31.77 -0.71
N LEU A 178 1.50 32.28 -1.08
CA LEU A 178 1.30 33.64 -1.55
C LEU A 178 0.34 34.36 -0.61
N THR A 179 0.69 35.59 -0.26
CA THR A 179 -0.21 36.54 0.37
C THR A 179 -1.04 37.27 -0.68
N VAL A 180 -2.08 37.99 -0.26
CA VAL A 180 -2.87 38.83 -1.16
C VAL A 180 -1.99 39.91 -1.81
N ASP A 181 -1.02 40.45 -1.07
CA ASP A 181 -0.11 41.50 -1.56
C ASP A 181 0.79 40.98 -2.69
N ASP A 182 1.23 39.73 -2.62
CA ASP A 182 2.05 39.08 -3.65
C ASP A 182 1.29 38.93 -4.99
N LEU A 183 -0.04 38.92 -4.96
CA LEU A 183 -0.89 38.77 -6.15
C LEU A 183 -1.25 40.11 -6.82
N ILE A 184 -1.07 41.24 -6.12
CA ILE A 184 -1.43 42.57 -6.64
C ILE A 184 -0.69 42.90 -7.94
N PRO A 185 0.65 42.69 -8.06
CA PRO A 185 1.38 43.00 -9.29
C PRO A 185 0.89 42.15 -10.46
N ALA A 186 0.64 40.86 -10.24
CA ALA A 186 0.18 39.93 -11.27
C ALA A 186 -1.23 40.27 -11.76
N LEU A 187 -2.17 40.56 -10.85
CA LEU A 187 -3.53 40.95 -11.20
C LEU A 187 -3.59 42.31 -11.89
N SER A 188 -2.74 43.26 -11.49
CA SER A 188 -2.61 44.56 -12.14
C SER A 188 -2.05 44.44 -13.56
N ALA A 189 -1.07 43.55 -13.79
CA ALA A 189 -0.53 43.26 -15.12
C ALA A 189 -1.58 42.66 -16.07
N LEU A 190 -2.61 42.01 -15.53
CA LEU A 190 -3.77 41.51 -16.28
C LEU A 190 -4.88 42.55 -16.44
N GLY A 191 -4.69 43.79 -15.98
CA GLY A 191 -5.64 44.89 -16.12
C GLY A 191 -6.72 44.96 -15.04
N TYR A 192 -6.64 44.14 -14.00
CA TYR A 192 -7.59 44.18 -12.89
C TYR A 192 -7.17 45.22 -11.84
N VAL A 193 -8.16 45.96 -11.32
CA VAL A 193 -7.95 46.88 -10.20
C VAL A 193 -8.21 46.13 -8.89
N VAL A 194 -7.15 45.81 -8.16
CA VAL A 194 -7.25 45.16 -6.86
C VAL A 194 -7.45 46.22 -5.77
N LYS A 195 -8.58 46.18 -5.06
CA LYS A 195 -8.85 47.04 -3.89
C LYS A 195 -8.78 46.19 -2.62
N PRO A 196 -7.82 46.41 -1.72
CA PRO A 196 -7.77 45.66 -0.48
C PRO A 196 -8.96 46.05 0.41
N ILE A 197 -9.81 45.08 0.75
CA ILE A 197 -10.89 45.29 1.71
C ILE A 197 -10.29 45.15 3.11
N TYR A 198 -9.67 46.21 3.62
CA TYR A 198 -9.29 46.25 5.02
C TYR A 198 -10.53 46.40 5.90
N GLY A 199 -10.88 45.33 6.62
CA GLY A 199 -11.71 45.34 7.82
C GLY A 199 -13.10 45.96 7.69
N ARG A 200 -14.12 45.14 7.40
CA ARG A 200 -15.48 45.42 7.90
C ARG A 200 -15.48 45.33 9.42
N LYS A 201 -15.08 46.39 10.14
CA LYS A 201 -15.51 46.58 11.52
C LYS A 201 -17.03 46.72 11.49
N LYS A 202 -17.75 45.77 12.09
CA LYS A 202 -19.20 45.85 12.29
C LYS A 202 -19.50 47.14 13.07
N ILE A 203 -20.06 48.14 12.41
CA ILE A 203 -20.64 49.31 13.08
C ILE A 203 -21.96 48.82 13.69
N LYS A 204 -22.06 48.80 15.02
CA LYS A 204 -23.35 48.61 15.71
C LYS A 204 -24.21 49.85 15.46
N PRO A 205 -25.50 49.72 15.11
CA PRO A 205 -26.38 50.88 15.02
C PRO A 205 -26.58 51.47 16.42
N ALA A 206 -26.56 52.80 16.51
CA ALA A 206 -26.83 53.54 17.74
C ALA A 206 -28.30 53.34 18.16
N GLU A 207 -28.52 53.05 19.44
CA GLU A 207 -29.86 53.04 20.03
C GLU A 207 -30.45 54.45 19.96
N VAL A 208 -31.61 54.56 19.29
CA VAL A 208 -32.41 55.77 19.28
C VAL A 208 -33.21 55.79 20.59
N LYS A 209 -33.01 56.85 21.39
CA LYS A 209 -33.88 57.18 22.54
C LYS A 209 -35.15 57.86 22.07
#